data_AF-A0A2G6JPU1-F1
#
_entry.id   AF-A0A2G6JPU1-F1
#
_cell.length_a   1.000
_cell.length_b   1.000
_cell.length_c   1.000
_cell.angle_alpha   90.00
_cell.angle_beta   90.00
_cell.angle_gamma   90.00
#
_symmetry.space_group_name_H-M   'P 1'
#
loop_
_entity.id
_entity.type
_entity.pdbx_description
1 polymer ?
#
loop_
_entity_poly.entity_id
_entity_poly.type
_entity_poly.pdbx_seq_one_letter_code
_entity_poly.pdbx_strand_id
1 'polypeptide(L)'
;MGDLYGYKVRYAVEEWQEKKSLPDLVEVENALIDADHALAWEGDNPQYHELKARVLYYKALLQGLDAEAMEYVSQAKALHQKAIKLRPHWPYSWANLALMKSYLEEWDTEYNTALMNAVKYGPWEQSVHLTIAHAGAMSWAKLTAEQKRVVAANVERGIARNFQAIALNLDAYNKRTLVCAYMTRNDRQKKFCKTVPATVKR
;
A
#
# COMPACT_ATOMS: atom_id res chain seq x y z
N MET A 1 -1.08 24.87 -14.82
CA MET A 1 -1.52 23.76 -15.70
C MET A 1 -1.23 22.39 -15.09
N GLY A 2 -0.10 22.20 -14.41
CA GLY A 2 0.19 20.94 -13.68
C GLY A 2 -0.94 20.47 -12.77
N ASP A 3 -1.52 21.39 -11.98
CA ASP A 3 -2.64 21.07 -11.08
C ASP A 3 -3.84 20.46 -11.79
N LEU A 4 -4.23 20.97 -12.96
CA LEU A 4 -5.37 20.42 -13.70
C LEU A 4 -5.19 18.92 -13.98
N TYR A 5 -4.00 18.52 -14.42
CA TYR A 5 -3.67 17.13 -14.68
C TYR A 5 -3.52 16.33 -13.38
N GLY A 6 -2.80 16.88 -12.40
CA GLY A 6 -2.61 16.25 -11.10
C GLY A 6 -3.92 15.95 -10.38
N TYR A 7 -4.93 16.83 -10.48
CA TYR A 7 -6.27 16.60 -9.92
C TYR A 7 -7.00 15.44 -10.60
N LYS A 8 -6.90 15.29 -11.92
CA LYS A 8 -7.49 14.15 -12.64
C LYS A 8 -6.91 12.82 -12.16
N VAL A 9 -5.58 12.75 -12.05
CA VAL A 9 -4.91 11.53 -11.56
C VAL A 9 -5.29 11.24 -10.12
N ARG A 10 -5.34 12.26 -9.26
CA ARG A 10 -5.77 12.11 -7.87
C ARG A 10 -7.18 11.53 -7.78
N TYR A 11 -8.12 12.12 -8.52
CA TYR A 11 -9.51 11.69 -8.53
C TYR A 11 -9.64 10.23 -8.98
N ALA A 12 -8.99 9.86 -10.10
CA ALA A 12 -9.00 8.49 -10.60
C ALA A 12 -8.46 7.50 -9.56
N VAL A 13 -7.30 7.81 -8.96
CA VAL A 13 -6.66 6.96 -7.96
C VAL A 13 -7.49 6.84 -6.66
N GLU A 14 -8.15 7.92 -6.22
CA GLU A 14 -9.08 7.88 -5.07
C GLU A 14 -10.28 6.98 -5.38
N GLU A 15 -10.88 7.15 -6.56
CA GLU A 15 -12.01 6.33 -7.01
C GLU A 15 -11.64 4.83 -7.08
N TRP A 16 -10.47 4.48 -7.61
CA TRP A 16 -10.01 3.09 -7.69
C TRP A 16 -9.71 2.46 -6.33
N GLN A 17 -9.42 3.25 -5.30
CA GLN A 17 -9.23 2.76 -3.94
C GLN A 17 -10.54 2.49 -3.21
N GLU A 18 -11.61 3.21 -3.58
CA GLU A 18 -12.94 3.03 -3.01
C GLU A 18 -13.72 1.89 -3.70
N LYS A 19 -13.45 1.66 -4.98
CA LYS A 19 -14.05 0.56 -5.75
C LYS A 19 -13.49 -0.80 -5.35
N LYS A 20 -14.31 -1.84 -5.51
CA LYS A 20 -13.93 -3.26 -5.28
C LYS A 20 -13.28 -3.92 -6.51
N SER A 21 -13.23 -3.21 -7.63
CA SER A 21 -12.66 -3.67 -8.90
C SER A 21 -11.44 -2.85 -9.26
N LEU A 22 -10.50 -3.46 -9.96
CA LEU A 22 -9.41 -2.72 -10.60
C LEU A 22 -9.96 -1.81 -11.70
N PRO A 23 -9.26 -0.70 -12.01
CA PRO A 23 -9.53 0.08 -13.22
C PRO A 23 -9.27 -0.75 -14.49
N ASP A 24 -9.77 -0.32 -15.64
CA ASP A 24 -9.35 -0.90 -16.91
C ASP A 24 -8.00 -0.33 -17.40
N LEU A 25 -7.44 -0.94 -18.45
CA LEU A 25 -6.13 -0.55 -18.98
C LEU A 25 -6.16 0.87 -19.57
N VAL A 26 -7.27 1.28 -20.18
CA VAL A 26 -7.41 2.61 -20.80
C VAL A 26 -7.46 3.69 -19.73
N GLU A 27 -8.18 3.46 -18.63
CA GLU A 27 -8.20 4.34 -17.46
C GLU A 27 -6.79 4.53 -16.88
N VAL A 28 -6.03 3.45 -16.73
CA VAL A 28 -4.65 3.49 -16.22
C VAL A 28 -3.71 4.21 -17.17
N GLU A 29 -3.78 3.94 -18.47
CA GLU A 29 -2.92 4.59 -19.47
C GLU A 29 -3.19 6.10 -19.55
N ASN A 30 -4.47 6.51 -19.51
CA ASN A 30 -4.84 7.92 -19.47
C ASN A 30 -4.32 8.62 -18.21
N ALA A 31 -4.42 7.96 -17.05
CA ALA A 31 -3.90 8.49 -15.80
C ALA A 31 -2.36 8.62 -15.81
N LEU A 32 -1.63 7.73 -16.50
CA LEU A 32 -0.19 7.87 -16.69
C LEU A 32 0.16 9.08 -17.56
N ILE A 33 -0.56 9.28 -18.67
CA ILE A 33 -0.39 10.44 -19.54
C ILE A 33 -0.64 11.74 -18.77
N ASP A 34 -1.73 11.80 -18.00
CA ASP A 34 -2.03 12.97 -17.17
C ASP A 34 -0.96 13.17 -16.07
N ALA A 35 -0.45 12.11 -15.46
CA ALA A 35 0.63 12.22 -14.48
C ALA A 35 1.94 12.75 -15.10
N ASP A 36 2.25 12.32 -16.33
CA ASP A 36 3.40 12.81 -17.10
C ASP A 36 3.24 14.29 -17.47
N HIS A 37 2.04 14.70 -17.89
CA HIS A 37 1.76 16.13 -18.11
C HIS A 37 1.91 16.94 -16.82
N ALA A 38 1.40 16.46 -15.69
CA ALA A 38 1.54 17.14 -14.41
C ALA A 38 3.02 17.36 -14.04
N LEU A 39 3.84 16.32 -14.18
CA LEU A 39 5.29 16.38 -13.92
C LEU A 39 6.06 17.22 -14.95
N ALA A 40 5.61 17.27 -16.21
CA ALA A 40 6.22 18.14 -17.21
C ALA A 40 6.06 19.63 -16.84
N TRP A 41 4.94 20.00 -16.20
CA TRP A 41 4.72 21.35 -15.68
C TRP A 41 5.43 21.59 -14.34
N GLU A 42 5.41 20.63 -13.42
CA GLU A 42 5.97 20.76 -12.07
C GLU A 42 6.77 19.51 -11.67
N GLY A 43 7.98 19.40 -12.22
CA GLY A 43 8.80 18.19 -12.12
C GLY A 43 9.26 17.81 -10.71
N ASP A 44 9.24 18.73 -9.75
CA ASP A 44 9.59 18.48 -8.35
C ASP A 44 8.37 18.51 -7.41
N ASN A 45 7.15 18.44 -7.94
CA ASN A 45 5.95 18.32 -7.11
C ASN A 45 5.88 16.91 -6.47
N PRO A 46 6.03 16.76 -5.14
CA PRO A 46 6.07 15.45 -4.48
C PRO A 46 4.79 14.64 -4.69
N GLN A 47 3.66 15.30 -4.83
CA GLN A 47 2.39 14.62 -5.00
C GLN A 47 2.27 13.98 -6.38
N TYR A 48 2.78 14.63 -7.43
CA TYR A 48 2.67 14.07 -8.78
C TYR A 48 3.55 12.82 -8.94
N HIS A 49 4.73 12.81 -8.30
CA HIS A 49 5.53 11.59 -8.18
C HIS A 49 4.77 10.47 -7.45
N GLU A 50 4.14 10.79 -6.32
CA GLU A 50 3.37 9.83 -5.53
C GLU A 50 2.17 9.25 -6.29
N LEU A 51 1.44 10.10 -7.00
CA LEU A 51 0.29 9.71 -7.82
C LEU A 51 0.73 8.84 -8.99
N LYS A 52 1.76 9.25 -9.75
CA LYS A 52 2.30 8.46 -10.86
C LYS A 52 2.72 7.06 -10.39
N ALA A 53 3.39 6.97 -9.25
CA ALA A 53 3.80 5.70 -8.66
C ALA A 53 2.62 4.77 -8.38
N ARG A 54 1.51 5.31 -7.84
CA ARG A 54 0.29 4.53 -7.59
C ARG A 54 -0.37 4.06 -8.89
N VAL A 55 -0.40 4.90 -9.92
CA VAL A 55 -0.93 4.49 -11.24
C VAL A 55 -0.07 3.37 -11.84
N LEU A 56 1.25 3.45 -11.75
CA LEU A 56 2.15 2.38 -12.20
C LEU A 56 1.91 1.06 -11.44
N TYR A 57 1.65 1.14 -10.14
CA TYR A 57 1.26 -0.03 -9.36
C TYR A 57 -0.06 -0.64 -9.86
N TYR A 58 -1.08 0.17 -10.16
CA TYR A 58 -2.32 -0.34 -10.78
C TYR A 58 -2.07 -0.99 -12.16
N LYS A 59 -1.15 -0.42 -12.96
CA LYS A 59 -0.72 -1.05 -14.21
C LYS A 59 -0.11 -2.43 -13.98
N ALA A 60 0.76 -2.56 -12.99
CA ALA A 60 1.37 -3.84 -12.62
C ALA A 60 0.32 -4.86 -12.17
N LEU A 61 -0.69 -4.43 -11.40
CA LEU A 61 -1.81 -5.29 -10.99
C LEU A 61 -2.62 -5.82 -12.17
N LEU A 62 -2.92 -4.96 -13.16
CA LEU A 62 -3.66 -5.36 -14.36
C LEU A 62 -2.91 -6.35 -15.24
N GLN A 63 -1.58 -6.30 -15.21
CA GLN A 63 -0.71 -7.25 -15.89
C GLN A 63 -0.38 -8.48 -15.05
N GLY A 64 -1.10 -8.69 -13.94
CA GLY A 64 -0.99 -9.90 -13.13
C GLY A 64 0.26 -10.00 -12.26
N LEU A 65 1.03 -8.91 -12.11
CA LEU A 65 2.27 -8.89 -11.33
C LEU A 65 3.28 -9.98 -11.77
N ASP A 66 3.34 -10.26 -13.07
CA ASP A 66 4.36 -11.14 -13.64
C ASP A 66 5.74 -10.46 -13.71
N ALA A 67 6.75 -11.18 -14.20
CA ALA A 67 8.12 -10.70 -14.27
C ALA A 67 8.26 -9.39 -15.07
N GLU A 68 7.45 -9.17 -16.10
CA GLU A 68 7.46 -7.95 -16.90
C GLU A 68 6.79 -6.80 -16.13
N ALA A 69 5.67 -7.07 -15.45
CA ALA A 69 4.96 -6.12 -14.63
C ALA A 69 5.77 -5.62 -13.42
N MET A 70 6.76 -6.39 -12.93
CA MET A 70 7.65 -5.99 -11.83
C MET A 70 8.51 -4.75 -12.18
N GLU A 71 8.72 -4.47 -13.46
CA GLU A 71 9.40 -3.24 -13.88
C GLU A 71 8.57 -2.00 -13.49
N TYR A 72 7.24 -2.05 -13.60
CA TYR A 72 6.38 -0.96 -13.13
C TYR A 72 6.41 -0.80 -11.61
N VAL A 73 6.53 -1.90 -10.87
CA VAL A 73 6.72 -1.88 -9.40
C VAL A 73 8.06 -1.22 -9.05
N SER A 74 9.13 -1.52 -9.79
CA SER A 74 10.44 -0.89 -9.65
C SER A 74 10.39 0.62 -9.91
N GLN A 75 9.71 1.04 -10.98
CA GLN A 75 9.51 2.46 -11.27
C GLN A 75 8.66 3.16 -10.20
N ALA A 76 7.59 2.52 -9.72
CA ALA A 76 6.77 3.03 -8.63
C ALA A 76 7.59 3.20 -7.34
N LYS A 77 8.46 2.24 -7.00
CA LYS A 77 9.41 2.35 -5.88
C LYS A 77 10.27 3.60 -6.00
N ALA A 78 10.89 3.81 -7.16
CA ALA A 78 11.76 4.96 -7.41
C ALA A 78 11.03 6.31 -7.27
N LEU A 79 9.80 6.39 -7.77
CA LEU A 79 8.96 7.58 -7.65
C LEU A 79 8.52 7.84 -6.20
N HIS A 80 8.19 6.80 -5.42
CA HIS A 80 7.93 6.96 -3.99
C HIS A 80 9.17 7.44 -3.23
N GLN A 81 10.37 6.94 -3.56
CA GLN A 81 11.62 7.45 -2.98
C GLN A 81 11.84 8.94 -3.33
N LYS A 82 11.56 9.36 -4.57
CA LYS A 82 11.64 10.78 -4.97
C LYS A 82 10.61 11.62 -4.21
N ALA A 83 9.36 11.18 -4.10
CA ALA A 83 8.31 11.86 -3.34
C ALA A 83 8.69 12.01 -1.85
N ILE A 84 9.29 10.98 -1.24
CA ILE A 84 9.78 11.01 0.13
C ILE A 84 10.89 12.04 0.32
N LYS A 85 11.86 12.13 -0.61
CA LYS A 85 12.92 13.14 -0.53
C LYS A 85 12.36 14.57 -0.54
N LEU A 86 11.32 14.80 -1.33
CA LEU A 86 10.65 16.09 -1.46
C LEU A 86 9.69 16.39 -0.30
N ARG A 87 9.06 15.36 0.29
CA ARG A 87 8.08 15.48 1.38
C ARG A 87 8.24 14.34 2.40
N PRO A 88 9.25 14.39 3.29
CA PRO A 88 9.66 13.25 4.11
C PRO A 88 8.67 12.85 5.21
N HIS A 89 7.67 13.67 5.51
CA HIS A 89 6.65 13.38 6.51
C HIS A 89 5.31 12.93 5.90
N TRP A 90 5.27 12.63 4.60
CA TRP A 90 4.04 12.17 3.95
C TRP A 90 3.86 10.66 4.11
N PRO A 91 2.85 10.19 4.86
CA PRO A 91 2.78 8.78 5.24
C PRO A 91 2.46 7.83 4.07
N TYR A 92 1.71 8.30 3.07
CA TYR A 92 1.32 7.45 1.93
C TYR A 92 2.51 7.03 1.08
N SER A 93 3.49 7.93 0.86
CA SER A 93 4.70 7.58 0.13
C SER A 93 5.53 6.53 0.87
N TRP A 94 5.62 6.62 2.20
CA TRP A 94 6.28 5.60 3.01
C TRP A 94 5.53 4.26 2.99
N ALA A 95 4.21 4.28 3.14
CA ALA A 95 3.42 3.06 3.13
C ALA A 95 3.54 2.33 1.79
N ASN A 96 3.39 3.06 0.68
CA ASN A 96 3.52 2.48 -0.65
C ASN A 96 4.97 2.08 -0.98
N LEU A 97 5.99 2.80 -0.48
CA LEU A 97 7.38 2.34 -0.60
C LEU A 97 7.57 0.97 0.06
N ALA A 98 7.03 0.77 1.27
CA ALA A 98 7.07 -0.54 1.93
C ALA A 98 6.34 -1.60 1.09
N LEU A 99 5.17 -1.28 0.51
CA LEU A 99 4.46 -2.21 -0.36
C LEU A 99 5.25 -2.58 -1.63
N MET A 100 5.80 -1.61 -2.36
CA MET A 100 6.57 -1.88 -3.58
C MET A 100 7.80 -2.73 -3.26
N LYS A 101 8.49 -2.44 -2.14
CA LYS A 101 9.63 -3.25 -1.67
C LYS A 101 9.19 -4.65 -1.22
N SER A 102 7.99 -4.82 -0.66
CA SER A 102 7.45 -6.16 -0.38
C SER A 102 7.23 -6.98 -1.65
N TYR A 103 6.74 -6.35 -2.73
CA TYR A 103 6.61 -7.01 -4.04
C TYR A 103 7.96 -7.39 -4.63
N LEU A 104 8.97 -6.51 -4.51
CA LEU A 104 10.33 -6.73 -5.02
C LEU A 104 11.19 -7.60 -4.10
N GLU A 105 10.64 -8.13 -3.00
CA GLU A 105 11.36 -8.92 -1.99
C GLU A 105 12.57 -8.20 -1.37
N GLU A 106 12.55 -6.86 -1.35
CA GLU A 106 13.62 -6.01 -0.80
C GLU A 106 13.40 -5.74 0.69
N TRP A 107 13.74 -6.69 1.56
CA TRP A 107 13.55 -6.58 3.01
C TRP A 107 14.78 -5.96 3.72
N ASP A 108 15.23 -4.81 3.24
CA ASP A 108 16.43 -4.12 3.71
C ASP A 108 16.13 -3.05 4.80
N THR A 109 17.14 -2.25 5.15
CA THR A 109 16.99 -1.13 6.10
C THR A 109 16.00 -0.06 5.62
N GLU A 110 15.88 0.16 4.31
CA GLU A 110 14.94 1.13 3.76
C GLU A 110 13.50 0.64 3.91
N TYR A 111 13.26 -0.66 3.70
CA TYR A 111 11.96 -1.27 3.97
C TYR A 111 11.53 -1.07 5.43
N ASN A 112 12.45 -1.30 6.37
CA ASN A 112 12.17 -1.04 7.79
C ASN A 112 11.86 0.44 8.05
N THR A 113 12.63 1.34 7.47
CA THR A 113 12.44 2.79 7.59
C THR A 113 11.06 3.19 7.04
N ALA A 114 10.65 2.60 5.92
CA ALA A 114 9.36 2.83 5.31
C ALA A 114 8.20 2.35 6.18
N LEU A 115 8.26 1.13 6.72
CA LEU A 115 7.27 0.63 7.68
C LEU A 115 7.11 1.57 8.88
N MET A 116 8.23 1.95 9.52
CA MET A 116 8.23 2.77 10.72
C MET A 116 7.70 4.18 10.46
N ASN A 117 8.13 4.83 9.38
CA ASN A 117 7.70 6.18 9.05
C ASN A 117 6.24 6.23 8.59
N ALA A 118 5.76 5.21 7.87
CA ALA A 118 4.35 5.12 7.49
C ALA A 118 3.44 5.14 8.72
N VAL A 119 3.71 4.28 9.71
CA VAL A 119 2.89 4.22 10.93
C VAL A 119 3.11 5.41 11.86
N LYS A 120 4.29 6.04 11.83
CA LYS A 120 4.61 7.24 12.61
C LYS A 120 3.85 8.47 12.10
N TYR A 121 3.85 8.69 10.79
CA TYR A 121 3.26 9.89 10.19
C TYR A 121 1.78 9.71 9.81
N GLY A 122 1.30 8.49 9.64
CA GLY A 122 -0.09 8.19 9.30
C GLY A 122 -0.76 7.16 10.20
N PRO A 123 -0.65 7.27 11.55
CA PRO A 123 -1.16 6.25 12.47
C PRO A 123 -2.68 6.05 12.38
N TRP A 124 -3.42 7.03 11.86
CA TRP A 124 -4.89 7.02 11.77
C TRP A 124 -5.43 7.05 10.33
N GLU A 125 -4.53 6.99 9.36
CA GLU A 125 -4.90 7.03 7.95
C GLU A 125 -5.32 5.65 7.46
N GLN A 126 -6.53 5.57 6.89
CA GLN A 126 -7.11 4.29 6.47
C GLN A 126 -6.27 3.59 5.40
N SER A 127 -5.80 4.32 4.39
CA SER A 127 -4.96 3.73 3.34
C SER A 127 -3.62 3.26 3.89
N VAL A 128 -3.04 3.95 4.88
CA VAL A 128 -1.83 3.47 5.58
C VAL A 128 -2.11 2.16 6.30
N HIS A 129 -3.25 2.03 6.98
CA HIS A 129 -3.62 0.78 7.65
C HIS A 129 -3.67 -0.38 6.67
N LEU A 130 -4.35 -0.20 5.53
CA LEU A 130 -4.51 -1.21 4.49
C LEU A 130 -3.17 -1.56 3.83
N THR A 131 -2.43 -0.56 3.38
CA THR A 131 -1.15 -0.75 2.68
C THR A 131 -0.10 -1.41 3.57
N ILE A 132 0.00 -1.04 4.85
CA ILE A 132 0.95 -1.66 5.79
C ILE A 132 0.49 -3.07 6.21
N ALA A 133 -0.81 -3.32 6.34
CA ALA A 133 -1.32 -4.69 6.55
C ALA A 133 -0.92 -5.60 5.38
N HIS A 134 -1.04 -5.09 4.14
CA HIS A 134 -0.67 -5.80 2.91
C HIS A 134 0.83 -6.06 2.86
N ALA A 135 1.63 -5.00 2.95
CA ALA A 135 3.08 -5.09 2.90
C ALA A 135 3.63 -6.04 3.98
N GLY A 136 3.10 -5.94 5.20
CA GLY A 136 3.48 -6.79 6.33
C GLY A 136 3.02 -8.24 6.21
N ALA A 137 1.87 -8.51 5.57
CA ALA A 137 1.41 -9.87 5.32
C ALA A 137 2.33 -10.59 4.31
N MET A 138 2.72 -9.90 3.24
CA MET A 138 3.65 -10.42 2.23
C MET A 138 5.02 -10.74 2.83
N SER A 139 5.57 -9.83 3.63
CA SER A 139 6.92 -9.96 4.19
C SER A 139 6.98 -10.71 5.51
N TRP A 140 5.86 -11.21 6.05
CA TRP A 140 5.72 -11.64 7.44
C TRP A 140 6.82 -12.58 7.95
N ALA A 141 7.25 -13.53 7.11
CA ALA A 141 8.28 -14.51 7.45
C ALA A 141 9.67 -13.89 7.68
N LYS A 142 9.93 -12.72 7.07
CA LYS A 142 11.20 -12.01 7.09
C LYS A 142 11.23 -10.89 8.14
N LEU A 143 10.07 -10.51 8.68
CA LEU A 143 9.96 -9.49 9.72
C LEU A 143 10.57 -9.96 11.04
N THR A 144 11.34 -9.06 11.65
CA THR A 144 11.77 -9.16 13.06
C THR A 144 10.57 -9.15 14.01
N ALA A 145 10.77 -9.56 15.26
CA ALA A 145 9.71 -9.48 16.27
C ALA A 145 9.18 -8.06 16.45
N GLU A 146 10.05 -7.05 16.35
CA GLU A 146 9.65 -5.66 16.48
C GLU A 146 8.80 -5.17 15.31
N GLN A 147 9.21 -5.48 14.09
CA GLN A 147 8.42 -5.16 12.90
C GLN A 147 7.06 -5.86 12.91
N LYS A 148 6.98 -7.11 13.41
CA LYS A 148 5.70 -7.83 13.59
C LYS A 148 4.77 -7.11 14.55
N ARG A 149 5.28 -6.54 15.65
CA ARG A 149 4.48 -5.70 16.58
C ARG A 149 3.99 -4.43 15.90
N VAL A 150 4.84 -3.78 15.11
CA VAL A 150 4.47 -2.57 14.35
C VAL A 150 3.32 -2.86 13.38
N VAL A 151 3.43 -3.95 12.60
CA VAL A 151 2.36 -4.38 11.68
C VAL A 151 1.10 -4.76 12.44
N ALA A 152 1.20 -5.50 13.55
CA ALA A 152 0.05 -5.88 14.36
C ALA A 152 -0.67 -4.66 14.96
N ALA A 153 0.07 -3.69 15.51
CA ALA A 153 -0.52 -2.45 16.02
C ALA A 153 -1.18 -1.61 14.91
N ASN A 154 -0.61 -1.61 13.70
CA ASN A 154 -1.25 -1.01 12.54
C ASN A 154 -2.57 -1.72 12.18
N VAL A 155 -2.57 -3.05 12.17
CA VAL A 155 -3.78 -3.87 11.95
C VAL A 155 -4.84 -3.60 13.02
N GLU A 156 -4.47 -3.47 14.30
CA GLU A 156 -5.40 -3.12 15.38
C GLU A 156 -6.13 -1.79 15.15
N ARG A 157 -5.41 -0.77 14.67
CA ARG A 157 -6.01 0.51 14.29
C ARG A 157 -6.90 0.34 13.06
N GLY A 158 -6.41 -0.41 12.06
CA GLY A 158 -7.15 -0.71 10.82
C GLY A 158 -8.49 -1.39 11.07
N ILE A 159 -8.55 -2.41 11.93
CA ILE A 159 -9.80 -3.15 12.19
C ILE A 159 -10.85 -2.31 12.93
N ALA A 160 -10.46 -1.19 13.55
CA ALA A 160 -11.40 -0.25 14.14
C ALA A 160 -12.17 0.56 13.09
N ARG A 161 -11.56 0.77 11.90
CA ARG A 161 -12.11 1.60 10.83
C ARG A 161 -12.64 0.78 9.66
N ASN A 162 -11.93 -0.27 9.26
CA ASN A 162 -12.28 -1.11 8.12
C ASN A 162 -11.98 -2.59 8.39
N PHE A 163 -12.79 -3.19 9.27
CA PHE A 163 -12.65 -4.58 9.71
C PHE A 163 -12.56 -5.58 8.54
N GLN A 164 -13.48 -5.46 7.57
CA GLN A 164 -13.58 -6.42 6.48
C GLN A 164 -12.39 -6.34 5.53
N ALA A 165 -11.95 -5.14 5.14
CA ALA A 165 -10.82 -4.99 4.22
C ALA A 165 -9.52 -5.49 4.84
N ILE A 166 -9.27 -5.22 6.13
CA ILE A 166 -8.10 -5.75 6.83
C ILE A 166 -8.16 -7.28 6.94
N ALA A 167 -9.34 -7.84 7.23
CA ALA A 167 -9.50 -9.31 7.27
C ALA A 167 -9.18 -9.94 5.91
N LEU A 168 -9.81 -9.46 4.83
CA LEU A 168 -9.59 -9.97 3.48
C LEU A 168 -8.13 -9.86 3.06
N ASN A 169 -7.48 -8.74 3.38
CA ASN A 169 -6.08 -8.52 3.06
C ASN A 169 -5.18 -9.56 3.74
N LEU A 170 -5.34 -9.78 5.06
CA LEU A 170 -4.51 -10.76 5.77
C LEU A 170 -4.85 -12.21 5.41
N ASP A 171 -6.12 -12.50 5.11
CA ASP A 171 -6.59 -13.85 4.75
C ASP A 171 -6.05 -14.27 3.38
N ALA A 172 -5.92 -13.34 2.42
CA ALA A 172 -5.33 -13.61 1.11
C ALA A 172 -3.91 -14.18 1.18
N TYR A 173 -3.17 -13.87 2.26
CA TYR A 173 -1.83 -14.38 2.53
C TYR A 173 -1.77 -15.45 3.63
N ASN A 174 -2.91 -15.90 4.14
CA ASN A 174 -3.02 -16.79 5.31
C ASN A 174 -2.26 -16.26 6.55
N LYS A 175 -2.21 -14.93 6.74
CA LYS A 175 -1.44 -14.30 7.84
C LYS A 175 -2.28 -13.84 9.00
N ARG A 176 -3.62 -13.85 8.91
CA ARG A 176 -4.50 -13.32 9.96
C ARG A 176 -4.18 -13.91 11.33
N THR A 177 -4.11 -15.24 11.44
CA THR A 177 -3.77 -15.94 12.70
C THR A 177 -2.40 -15.56 13.25
N LEU A 178 -1.40 -15.40 12.37
CA LEU A 178 -0.04 -15.04 12.79
C LEU A 178 0.03 -13.61 13.30
N VAL A 179 -0.64 -12.68 12.63
CA VAL A 179 -0.75 -11.28 13.07
C VAL A 179 -1.46 -11.22 14.43
N CYS A 180 -2.54 -11.98 14.59
CA CYS A 180 -3.30 -12.06 15.83
C CYS A 180 -2.48 -12.45 17.06
N ALA A 181 -1.39 -13.21 16.89
CA ALA A 181 -0.48 -13.59 17.98
C ALA A 181 0.31 -12.39 18.54
N TYR A 182 0.44 -11.30 17.78
CA TYR A 182 1.15 -10.08 18.16
C TYR A 182 0.21 -8.94 18.57
N MET A 183 -1.11 -9.18 18.56
CA MET A 183 -2.11 -8.16 18.90
C MET A 183 -2.46 -8.15 20.39
N THR A 184 -2.82 -6.98 20.90
CA THR A 184 -3.39 -6.73 22.21
C THR A 184 -4.74 -7.44 22.33
N ARG A 185 -4.89 -8.28 23.37
CA ARG A 185 -6.13 -9.01 23.62
C ARG A 185 -7.23 -8.08 24.11
N ASN A 186 -8.32 -7.98 23.34
CA ASN A 186 -9.56 -7.29 23.67
C ASN A 186 -10.71 -7.90 22.86
N ASP A 187 -11.95 -7.45 23.05
CA ASP A 187 -13.10 -8.08 22.37
C ASP A 187 -13.09 -7.88 20.85
N ARG A 188 -12.53 -6.76 20.36
CA ARG A 188 -12.36 -6.52 18.92
C ARG A 188 -11.35 -7.49 18.32
N GLN A 189 -10.21 -7.68 18.99
CA GLN A 189 -9.20 -8.66 18.62
C GLN A 189 -9.79 -10.08 18.65
N LYS A 190 -10.50 -10.48 19.71
CA LYS A 190 -11.16 -11.79 19.78
C LYS A 190 -12.11 -12.00 18.60
N LYS A 191 -12.90 -11.00 18.24
CA LYS A 191 -13.81 -11.07 17.09
C LYS A 191 -13.05 -11.23 15.76
N PHE A 192 -11.99 -10.45 15.58
CA PHE A 192 -11.15 -10.50 14.37
C PHE A 192 -10.37 -11.81 14.23
N CYS A 193 -9.85 -12.33 15.34
CA CYS A 193 -8.96 -13.48 15.38
C CYS A 193 -9.69 -14.82 15.51
N LYS A 194 -11.03 -14.82 15.62
CA LYS A 194 -11.82 -16.05 15.43
C LYS A 194 -11.55 -16.56 14.01
N THR A 195 -11.03 -17.78 13.89
CA THR A 195 -10.83 -18.46 12.62
C THR A 195 -12.16 -18.56 11.89
N VAL A 196 -12.25 -18.01 10.68
CA VAL A 196 -13.26 -18.43 9.72
C VAL A 196 -12.69 -19.71 9.12
N PRO A 197 -13.36 -20.86 9.22
CA PRO A 197 -12.91 -22.08 8.55
C PRO A 197 -12.70 -21.76 7.07
N ALA A 198 -11.56 -22.12 6.52
CA ALA A 198 -11.30 -21.98 5.10
C ALA A 198 -12.34 -22.82 4.34
N THR A 199 -13.41 -22.20 3.86
CA THR A 199 -14.25 -22.80 2.82
C THR A 199 -13.45 -22.76 1.54
N VAL A 200 -12.68 -23.84 1.33
CA VAL A 200 -12.11 -24.19 0.03
C VAL A 200 -13.29 -24.42 -0.90
N LYS A 201 -13.70 -23.38 -1.64
CA LYS A 201 -14.49 -23.58 -2.86
C LYS A 201 -13.49 -23.95 -3.95
N ARG A 202 -13.49 -25.24 -4.29
CA ARG A 202 -12.97 -25.74 -5.57
C ARG A 202 -13.83 -25.22 -6.71
#